data_AF-A0A6C0IB37-F1
#
_entry.id   AF-A0A6C0IB37-F1
#
_cell.length_a   1.000
_cell.length_b   1.000
_cell.length_c   1.000
_cell.angle_alpha   90.00
_cell.angle_beta   90.00
_cell.angle_gamma   90.00
#
_symmetry.space_group_name_H-M   'P 1'
#
loop_
_entity.id
_entity.type
_entity.pdbx_description
1 polymer ?
#
loop_
_entity_poly.entity_id
_entity_poly.type
_entity_poly.pdbx_seq_one_letter_code
_entity_poly.pdbx_strand_id
1 'polypeptide(L)'
;MFTRKQSIKRCSAGKILRAPYVRRIGTAVRQQGYTRKTKSGRVVRVFPKGSPTFVPAACIPNRGQQTRKIGPLRTGELTKLGYSSRLPVPERHTALRKAIKAYGANNVFHKLDAVAKLSVKTHPHSAAVFRHDRNWVRNHYDISVKPK
;
A
#
# COMPACT_ATOMS: atom_id res chain seq x y z
N MET A 1 -18.40 -31.96 -25.13
CA MET A 1 -17.19 -31.10 -25.14
C MET A 1 -16.73 -30.89 -23.70
N PHE A 2 -15.52 -31.35 -23.35
CA PHE A 2 -15.01 -31.31 -21.98
C PHE A 2 -14.64 -29.88 -21.55
N THR A 3 -15.39 -29.29 -20.63
CA THR A 3 -15.02 -28.05 -19.94
C THR A 3 -13.86 -28.34 -18.98
N ARG A 4 -12.63 -28.04 -19.40
CA ARG A 4 -11.44 -28.16 -18.56
C ARG A 4 -11.52 -27.13 -17.42
N LYS A 5 -12.00 -27.55 -16.24
CA LYS A 5 -11.80 -26.82 -14.97
C LYS A 5 -10.29 -26.67 -14.78
N GLN A 6 -9.72 -25.50 -15.10
CA GLN A 6 -8.33 -25.21 -14.78
C GLN A 6 -8.21 -25.17 -13.25
N SER A 7 -7.43 -26.10 -12.69
CA SER A 7 -7.07 -26.05 -11.28
C SER A 7 -6.42 -24.70 -11.00
N ILE A 8 -6.92 -23.98 -10.00
CA ILE A 8 -6.38 -22.67 -9.63
C ILE A 8 -4.96 -22.92 -9.13
N LYS A 9 -3.94 -22.70 -9.98
CA LYS A 9 -2.53 -22.73 -9.57
C LYS A 9 -2.36 -21.73 -8.43
N ARG A 10 -2.32 -22.23 -7.19
CA ARG A 10 -2.07 -21.41 -6.00
C ARG A 10 -0.61 -20.95 -6.08
N CYS A 11 -0.41 -19.64 -6.24
CA CYS A 11 0.92 -19.08 -6.22
C CYS A 11 1.50 -19.18 -4.79
N SER A 12 2.81 -19.35 -4.69
CA SER A 12 3.54 -19.31 -3.41
C SER A 12 3.31 -17.97 -2.70
N ALA A 13 3.49 -17.94 -1.37
CA ALA A 13 3.35 -16.73 -0.56
C ALA A 13 4.10 -15.53 -1.18
N GLY A 14 3.45 -14.35 -1.19
CA GLY A 14 4.00 -13.11 -1.77
C GLY A 14 3.86 -12.97 -3.30
N LYS A 15 3.32 -13.97 -4.00
CA LYS A 15 3.02 -13.91 -5.44
C LYS A 15 1.51 -13.94 -5.69
N ILE A 16 1.08 -13.30 -6.77
CA ILE A 16 -0.31 -13.31 -7.26
C ILE A 16 -0.37 -13.93 -8.66
N LEU A 17 -1.46 -14.62 -8.96
CA LEU A 17 -1.70 -15.17 -10.29
C LEU A 17 -2.15 -14.04 -11.22
N ARG A 18 -1.32 -13.68 -12.20
CA ARG A 18 -1.72 -12.76 -13.26
C ARG A 18 -2.53 -13.51 -14.30
N ALA A 19 -3.73 -13.01 -14.60
CA ALA A 19 -4.56 -13.53 -15.69
C ALA A 19 -3.83 -13.46 -17.05
N PRO A 20 -4.12 -14.40 -17.99
CA PRO A 20 -3.59 -14.29 -19.33
C PRO A 20 -4.17 -13.07 -20.04
N TYR A 21 -3.40 -12.42 -20.90
CA TYR A 21 -3.86 -11.25 -21.68
C TYR A 21 -3.08 -11.10 -22.98
N VAL A 22 -3.61 -10.32 -23.91
CA VAL A 22 -2.94 -9.99 -25.16
C VAL A 22 -2.25 -8.63 -25.02
N ARG A 23 -0.93 -8.61 -25.13
CA ARG A 23 -0.14 -7.36 -25.13
C ARG A 23 -0.14 -6.77 -26.54
N ARG A 24 -0.81 -5.63 -26.69
CA ARG A 24 -0.82 -4.86 -27.94
C ARG A 24 0.25 -3.78 -27.90
N ILE A 25 0.92 -3.56 -29.03
CA ILE A 25 1.83 -2.43 -29.19
C ILE A 25 0.98 -1.17 -29.32
N GLY A 26 1.29 -0.12 -28.54
CA GLY A 26 0.56 1.14 -28.57
C GLY A 26 0.60 1.78 -29.96
N THR A 27 -0.48 2.46 -30.34
CA THR A 27 -0.62 3.16 -31.64
C THR A 27 0.50 4.18 -31.85
N ALA A 28 0.81 4.96 -30.82
CA ALA A 28 1.93 5.91 -30.84
C ALA A 28 3.27 5.23 -31.16
N VAL A 29 3.57 4.08 -30.55
CA VAL A 29 4.83 3.35 -30.81
C VAL A 29 4.85 2.77 -32.23
N ARG A 30 3.70 2.41 -32.80
CA ARG A 30 3.61 1.96 -34.20
C ARG A 30 3.85 3.10 -35.19
N GLN A 31 3.24 4.27 -34.95
CA GLN A 31 3.31 5.43 -35.83
C GLN A 31 4.64 6.18 -35.71
N GLN A 32 5.12 6.34 -34.48
CA GLN A 32 6.28 7.17 -34.17
C GLN A 32 7.54 6.34 -33.87
N GLY A 33 7.45 5.03 -33.68
CA GLY A 33 8.61 4.21 -33.31
C GLY A 33 9.22 4.59 -31.96
N TYR A 34 10.35 3.98 -31.62
CA TYR A 34 11.12 4.29 -30.42
C TYR A 34 12.62 4.32 -30.74
N THR A 35 13.39 5.09 -29.98
CA THR A 35 14.84 5.15 -30.15
C THR A 35 15.53 4.03 -29.37
N ARG A 36 16.55 3.41 -29.97
CA ARG A 36 17.39 2.39 -29.33
C ARG A 36 18.85 2.69 -29.64
N LYS A 37 19.72 2.58 -28.63
CA LYS A 37 21.17 2.57 -28.83
C LYS A 37 21.61 1.21 -29.34
N THR A 38 22.39 1.18 -30.43
CA THR A 38 23.02 -0.04 -30.93
C THR A 38 24.22 -0.40 -30.04
N LYS A 39 24.71 -1.65 -30.16
CA LYS A 39 25.94 -2.10 -29.48
C LYS A 39 27.15 -1.22 -29.83
N SER A 40 27.14 -0.60 -31.01
CA SER A 40 28.14 0.35 -31.51
C SER A 40 27.93 1.80 -31.04
N GLY A 41 26.94 2.08 -30.17
CA GLY A 41 26.70 3.41 -29.60
C GLY A 41 25.82 4.35 -30.44
N ARG A 42 25.50 3.99 -31.69
CA ARG A 42 24.60 4.79 -32.56
C ARG A 42 23.16 4.75 -32.05
N VAL A 43 22.49 5.90 -32.03
CA VAL A 43 21.04 5.99 -31.76
C VAL A 43 20.27 5.77 -33.06
N VAL A 44 19.38 4.77 -33.08
CA VAL A 44 18.51 4.48 -34.22
C VAL A 44 17.05 4.50 -33.81
N ARG A 45 16.17 4.97 -34.70
CA ARG A 45 14.71 4.94 -34.51
C ARG A 45 14.15 3.66 -35.11
N VAL A 46 13.43 2.88 -34.30
CA VAL A 46 12.91 1.55 -34.64
C VAL A 46 11.39 1.58 -34.64
N PHE A 47 10.79 1.12 -35.73
CA PHE A 47 9.35 0.95 -35.86
C PHE A 47 9.00 -0.53 -35.72
N PRO A 48 8.36 -0.94 -34.62
CA PRO A 48 8.05 -2.35 -34.42
C PRO A 48 6.91 -2.80 -35.33
N LYS A 49 7.18 -3.80 -36.18
CA LYS A 49 6.21 -4.40 -37.11
C LYS A 49 5.39 -5.54 -36.49
N GLY A 50 5.53 -5.77 -35.18
CA GLY A 50 5.01 -6.95 -34.49
C GLY A 50 3.49 -6.98 -34.33
N SER A 51 2.93 -8.19 -34.43
CA SER A 51 1.56 -8.51 -34.05
C SER A 51 1.40 -8.51 -32.51
N PRO A 52 0.16 -8.44 -32.00
CA PRO A 52 -0.10 -8.55 -30.56
C PRO A 52 0.48 -9.85 -29.99
N THR A 53 1.18 -9.76 -28.86
CA THR A 53 1.78 -10.93 -28.21
C THR A 53 0.82 -11.49 -27.17
N PHE A 54 0.44 -12.76 -27.27
CA PHE A 54 -0.29 -13.44 -26.21
C PHE A 54 0.62 -13.69 -25.01
N VAL A 55 0.20 -13.25 -23.83
CA VAL A 55 0.93 -13.41 -22.58
C VAL A 55 0.17 -14.40 -21.69
N PRO A 56 0.72 -15.60 -21.42
CA PRO A 56 0.02 -16.61 -20.62
C PRO A 56 -0.10 -16.20 -19.16
N ALA A 57 -0.94 -16.92 -18.40
CA ALA A 57 -1.07 -16.74 -16.97
C ALA A 57 0.23 -17.15 -16.25
N ALA A 58 0.67 -16.34 -15.29
CA ALA A 58 1.90 -16.61 -14.53
C ALA A 58 1.82 -16.03 -13.12
N CYS A 59 2.51 -16.66 -12.17
CA CYS A 59 2.68 -16.12 -10.82
C CYS A 59 3.71 -14.98 -10.84
N ILE A 60 3.26 -13.76 -10.54
CA ILE A 60 4.10 -12.56 -10.48
C ILE A 60 4.26 -12.08 -9.03
N PRO A 61 5.38 -11.43 -8.67
CA PRO A 61 5.50 -10.76 -7.38
C PRO A 61 4.38 -9.75 -7.18
N ASN A 62 3.79 -9.70 -5.99
CA ASN A 62 2.76 -8.74 -5.67
C ASN A 62 3.34 -7.33 -5.45
N ARG A 63 3.69 -6.65 -6.56
CA ARG A 63 4.23 -5.27 -6.54
C ARG A 63 3.15 -4.20 -6.72
N GLY A 64 1.97 -4.59 -7.22
CA GLY A 64 0.96 -3.66 -7.73
C GLY A 64 -0.34 -3.59 -6.93
N GLN A 65 -0.53 -4.42 -5.90
CA GLN A 65 -1.69 -4.29 -5.03
C GLN A 65 -1.48 -3.05 -4.14
N GLN A 66 -1.86 -1.90 -4.69
CA GLN A 66 -2.00 -0.66 -3.93
C GLN A 66 -3.01 -0.94 -2.82
N THR A 67 -2.53 -1.26 -1.62
CA THR A 67 -3.35 -1.25 -0.41
C THR A 67 -4.08 0.09 -0.42
N ARG A 68 -5.42 0.07 -0.29
CA ARG A 68 -6.28 1.27 -0.31
C ARG A 68 -5.53 2.43 0.33
N LYS A 69 -5.16 3.44 -0.47
CA LYS A 69 -4.40 4.58 0.03
C LYS A 69 -5.27 5.24 1.10
N ILE A 70 -4.85 5.14 2.35
CA ILE A 70 -5.34 6.04 3.39
C ILE A 70 -5.02 7.44 2.84
N GLY A 71 -6.03 8.31 2.75
CA GLY A 71 -5.85 9.67 2.25
C GLY A 71 -4.74 10.40 3.01
N PRO A 72 -4.25 11.54 2.50
CA PRO A 72 -3.18 12.28 3.16
C PRO A 72 -3.56 12.55 4.62
N LEU A 73 -2.69 12.17 5.56
CA LEU A 73 -2.92 12.48 6.97
C LEU A 73 -2.65 13.96 7.23
N ARG A 74 -3.49 14.57 8.06
CA ARG A 74 -3.21 15.89 8.62
C ARG A 74 -1.97 15.76 9.51
N THR A 75 -0.95 16.55 9.21
CA THR A 75 0.36 16.47 9.87
C THR A 75 0.33 17.16 11.23
N GLY A 76 1.00 16.56 12.20
CA GLY A 76 1.32 17.19 13.49
C GLY A 76 0.18 17.30 14.51
N GLU A 77 -1.03 16.80 14.28
CA GLU A 77 -2.14 16.96 15.25
C GLU A 77 -1.86 16.31 16.61
N LEU A 78 -1.30 15.09 16.62
CA LEU A 78 -0.89 14.41 17.85
C LEU A 78 0.41 14.99 18.42
N THR A 79 1.35 15.34 17.54
CA THR A 79 2.65 15.94 17.92
C THR A 79 2.49 17.28 18.62
N LYS A 80 1.52 18.11 18.18
CA LYS A 80 1.15 19.38 18.84
C LYS A 80 0.75 19.20 20.30
N LEU A 81 0.26 18.02 20.67
CA LEU A 81 -0.16 17.68 22.04
C LEU A 81 0.92 16.91 22.81
N GLY A 82 2.14 16.86 22.28
CA GLY A 82 3.30 16.22 22.92
C GLY A 82 3.39 14.71 22.67
N TYR A 83 2.58 14.14 21.79
CA TYR A 83 2.63 12.71 21.50
C TYR A 83 3.80 12.36 20.57
N SER A 84 4.61 11.39 20.97
CA SER A 84 5.68 10.83 20.15
C SER A 84 5.89 9.34 20.49
N SER A 85 6.10 8.52 19.44
CA SER A 85 6.37 7.09 19.60
C SER A 85 7.68 6.76 20.32
N ARG A 86 8.58 7.75 20.47
CA ARG A 86 9.87 7.60 21.16
C ARG A 86 9.78 7.81 22.68
N LEU A 87 8.68 8.39 23.17
CA LEU A 87 8.49 8.67 24.59
C LEU A 87 8.12 7.39 25.35
N PRO A 88 8.42 7.32 26.66
CA PRO A 88 7.98 6.21 27.50
C PRO A 88 6.45 6.16 27.60
N VAL A 89 5.92 4.97 27.89
CA VAL A 89 4.47 4.68 27.98
C VAL A 89 3.68 5.72 28.80
N PRO A 90 4.08 6.09 30.04
CA PRO A 90 3.30 7.04 30.84
C PRO A 90 3.17 8.42 30.16
N GLU A 91 4.24 8.92 29.56
CA GLU A 91 4.23 10.21 28.85
C GLU A 91 3.39 10.16 27.56
N ARG A 92 3.40 9.02 26.86
CA ARG A 92 2.50 8.84 25.71
C ARG A 92 1.04 8.86 26.16
N HIS A 93 0.70 8.17 27.24
CA HIS A 93 -0.68 8.14 27.75
C HIS A 93 -1.15 9.50 28.29
N THR A 94 -0.27 10.33 28.86
CA THR A 94 -0.62 11.70 29.25
C THR A 94 -0.91 12.57 28.03
N ALA A 95 -0.09 12.49 26.98
CA ALA A 95 -0.33 13.18 25.71
C ALA A 95 -1.62 12.70 25.03
N LEU A 96 -1.90 11.39 25.06
CA LEU A 96 -3.15 10.84 24.52
C LEU A 96 -4.37 11.34 25.29
N ARG A 97 -4.32 11.43 26.63
CA ARG A 97 -5.42 12.03 27.42
C ARG A 97 -5.71 13.47 26.99
N LYS A 98 -4.67 14.28 26.73
CA LYS A 98 -4.82 15.63 26.17
C LYS A 98 -5.49 15.59 24.78
N ALA A 99 -5.06 14.67 23.91
CA ALA A 99 -5.63 14.49 22.58
C ALA A 99 -7.10 14.04 22.60
N ILE A 100 -7.46 13.17 23.54
CA ILE A 100 -8.84 12.70 23.70
C ILE A 100 -9.73 13.83 24.17
N LYS A 101 -9.25 14.70 25.08
CA LYS A 101 -9.99 15.91 25.48
C LYS A 101 -10.20 16.89 24.33
N ALA A 102 -9.24 17.02 23.43
CA ALA A 102 -9.30 17.96 22.31
C ALA A 102 -10.11 17.46 21.10
N TYR A 103 -9.96 16.19 20.72
CA TYR A 103 -10.51 15.65 19.46
C TYR A 103 -11.56 14.55 19.65
N GLY A 104 -11.69 14.02 20.87
CA GLY A 104 -12.52 12.85 21.17
C GLY A 104 -11.79 11.51 20.96
N ALA A 105 -12.17 10.50 21.74
CA ALA A 105 -11.52 9.18 21.77
C ALA A 105 -11.54 8.48 20.40
N ASN A 106 -12.67 8.54 19.70
CA ASN A 106 -12.83 7.87 18.40
C ASN A 106 -11.90 8.45 17.33
N ASN A 107 -11.76 9.78 17.27
CA ASN A 107 -10.87 10.44 16.33
C ASN A 107 -9.41 10.11 16.62
N VAL A 108 -9.00 10.09 17.89
CA VAL A 108 -7.64 9.70 18.30
C VAL A 108 -7.35 8.25 17.91
N PHE A 109 -8.30 7.35 18.16
CA PHE A 109 -8.19 5.94 17.76
C PHE A 109 -7.96 5.78 16.26
N HIS A 110 -8.77 6.44 15.42
CA HIS A 110 -8.63 6.35 13.97
C HIS A 110 -7.31 6.97 13.46
N LYS A 111 -6.84 8.05 14.09
CA LYS A 111 -5.54 8.66 13.75
C LYS A 111 -4.40 7.69 14.07
N LEU A 112 -4.39 7.08 15.25
CA LEU A 112 -3.37 6.10 15.63
C LEU A 112 -3.42 4.84 14.73
N ASP A 113 -4.61 4.35 14.40
CA ASP A 113 -4.79 3.21 13.49
C ASP A 113 -4.28 3.51 12.07
N ALA A 114 -4.55 4.71 11.56
CA ALA A 114 -4.09 5.15 10.26
C ALA A 114 -2.56 5.22 10.19
N VAL A 115 -1.92 5.85 11.19
CA VAL A 115 -0.45 5.93 11.26
C VAL A 115 0.16 4.54 11.41
N ALA A 116 -0.40 3.70 12.29
CA ALA A 116 0.05 2.32 12.47
C ALA A 116 0.07 1.52 11.17
N LYS A 117 -0.98 1.62 10.35
CA LYS A 117 -1.10 0.90 9.07
C LYS A 117 -0.13 1.41 8.00
N LEU A 118 0.14 2.71 7.97
CA LEU A 118 1.08 3.29 7.00
C LEU A 118 2.54 3.03 7.38
N SER A 119 2.84 3.02 8.68
CA SER A 119 4.20 2.82 9.17
C SER A 119 4.66 1.36 9.14
N VAL A 120 3.79 0.37 8.90
CA VAL A 120 4.15 -1.07 8.96
C VAL A 120 5.36 -1.41 8.09
N LYS A 121 5.43 -0.83 6.89
CA LYS A 121 6.48 -1.14 5.92
C LYS A 121 7.74 -0.29 6.11
N THR A 122 7.60 0.94 6.60
CA THR A 122 8.70 1.91 6.69
C THR A 122 9.36 1.92 8.07
N HIS A 123 8.56 1.84 9.14
CA HIS A 123 9.00 1.92 10.54
C HIS A 123 8.21 0.92 11.39
N PRO A 124 8.56 -0.38 11.34
CA PRO A 124 7.77 -1.45 11.97
C PRO A 124 7.71 -1.32 13.51
N HIS A 125 8.79 -0.84 14.14
CA HIS A 125 8.82 -0.63 15.59
C HIS A 125 7.82 0.45 16.03
N SER A 126 7.84 1.63 15.40
CA SER A 126 6.86 2.68 15.68
C SER A 126 5.44 2.23 15.36
N ALA A 127 5.23 1.45 14.30
CA ALA A 127 3.93 0.88 13.97
C ALA A 127 3.37 -0.01 15.11
N ALA A 128 4.22 -0.79 15.78
CA ALA A 128 3.83 -1.58 16.93
C ALA A 128 3.41 -0.69 18.12
N VAL A 129 4.15 0.38 18.39
CA VAL A 129 3.80 1.35 19.44
C VAL A 129 2.45 2.01 19.17
N PHE A 130 2.20 2.48 17.94
CA PHE A 130 0.92 3.07 17.57
C PHE A 130 -0.25 2.08 17.71
N ARG A 131 -0.04 0.78 17.42
CA ARG A 131 -1.06 -0.25 17.65
C ARG A 131 -1.35 -0.47 19.13
N HIS A 132 -0.30 -0.50 19.96
CA HIS A 132 -0.45 -0.66 21.40
C HIS A 132 -1.24 0.52 21.98
N ASP A 133 -0.84 1.75 21.65
CA ASP A 133 -1.48 2.96 22.13
C ASP A 133 -2.93 3.07 21.61
N ARG A 134 -3.21 2.68 20.36
CA ARG A 134 -4.57 2.56 19.82
C ARG A 134 -5.43 1.59 20.65
N ASN A 135 -4.88 0.42 20.98
CA ASN A 135 -5.61 -0.58 21.78
C ASN A 135 -5.85 -0.07 23.20
N TRP A 136 -4.90 0.66 23.78
CA TRP A 136 -5.10 1.33 25.07
C TRP A 136 -6.29 2.29 25.03
N VAL A 137 -6.39 3.15 24.00
CA VAL A 137 -7.54 4.05 23.81
C VAL A 137 -8.84 3.27 23.69
N ARG A 138 -8.85 2.17 22.92
CA ARG A 138 -10.03 1.31 22.78
C ARG A 138 -10.49 0.68 24.09
N ASN A 139 -9.57 0.29 24.95
CA ASN A 139 -9.89 -0.41 26.18
C ASN A 139 -10.32 0.55 27.31
N HIS A 140 -9.86 1.81 27.28
CA HIS A 140 -10.15 2.81 28.31
C HIS A 140 -11.33 3.71 27.99
N TYR A 141 -11.76 3.75 26.73
CA TYR A 141 -12.84 4.62 26.27
C TYR A 141 -13.83 3.82 25.44
N ASP A 142 -15.12 4.02 25.68
CA ASP A 142 -16.17 3.38 24.89
C ASP A 142 -16.18 3.98 23.48
N ILE A 143 -15.56 3.28 22.54
CA ILE A 143 -15.48 3.69 21.14
C ILE A 143 -16.43 2.84 20.30
N SER A 144 -17.43 3.48 19.69
CA SER A 144 -18.28 2.85 18.66
C SER A 144 -17.47 2.60 17.38
N VAL A 145 -16.71 1.51 17.33
CA VAL A 145 -15.96 1.10 16.13
C VAL A 145 -16.91 0.41 15.17
N LYS A 146 -17.37 1.11 14.13
CA LYS A 146 -18.04 0.45 13.00
C LYS A 146 -16.98 -0.28 12.14
N PRO A 147 -17.14 -1.57 11.85
CA PRO A 147 -16.26 -2.27 10.90
C PRO A 147 -16.38 -1.61 9.53
N LYS A 148 -15.24 -1.43 8.85
CA LYS A 148 -15.12 -0.77 7.54
C LYS A 148 -14.70 -1.77 6.48
#